data_AF-A0AA37S509-F1
#
_entry.id   AF-A0AA37S509-F1
#
_cell.length_a   1.000
_cell.length_b   1.000
_cell.length_c   1.000
_cell.angle_alpha   90.00
_cell.angle_beta   90.00
_cell.angle_gamma   90.00
#
_symmetry.space_group_name_H-M   'P 1'
#
loop_
_entity.id
_entity.type
_entity.pdbx_description
1 polymer ?
#
loop_
_entity_poly.entity_id
_entity_poly.type
_entity_poly.pdbx_seq_one_letter_code
_entity_poly.pdbx_strand_id
1 'polypeptide(L)'
;MSLGMSISWRSKQPKQKRCDRCELYYSEFLDKCTHCSDLNEAQLLMLKAKHQESLKQNAKLGKYLFIAAVVIGVLLFVSFLW
;
A
#
# COMPACT_ATOMS: atom_id res chain seq x y z
N MET A 1 -19.56 12.75 -11.77
CA MET A 1 -18.92 11.62 -11.07
C MET A 1 -19.12 11.85 -9.56
N SER A 2 -19.79 10.93 -8.86
CA SER A 2 -20.20 11.12 -7.47
C SER A 2 -19.00 11.05 -6.51
N LEU A 3 -18.62 12.17 -5.91
CA LEU A 3 -17.62 12.27 -4.83
C LEU A 3 -18.27 11.99 -3.45
N GLY A 4 -19.19 11.02 -3.37
CA GLY A 4 -20.03 10.80 -2.18
C GLY A 4 -19.71 9.58 -1.30
N MET A 5 -18.82 8.67 -1.73
CA MET A 5 -18.66 7.36 -1.08
C MET A 5 -17.54 7.27 -0.02
N SER A 6 -16.91 8.38 0.39
CA SER A 6 -15.65 8.33 1.17
C SER A 6 -15.79 8.39 2.70
N ILE A 7 -16.87 8.95 3.24
CA ILE A 7 -16.93 9.31 4.67
C ILE A 7 -17.46 8.15 5.53
N SER A 8 -18.53 7.48 5.10
CA SER A 8 -19.09 6.33 5.82
C SER A 8 -18.15 5.13 5.82
N TRP A 9 -17.37 4.96 4.74
CA TRP A 9 -16.36 3.91 4.64
C TRP A 9 -15.22 4.09 5.63
N ARG A 10 -14.75 5.33 5.86
CA ARG A 10 -13.74 5.65 6.88
C ARG A 10 -14.19 5.28 8.29
N SER A 11 -15.45 5.51 8.63
CA SER A 11 -16.00 5.14 9.95
C SER A 11 -16.08 3.63 10.19
N LYS A 12 -16.11 2.83 9.13
CA LYS A 12 -16.15 1.37 9.18
C LYS A 12 -14.78 0.71 9.06
N GLN A 13 -13.72 1.48 8.79
CA GLN A 13 -12.39 0.90 8.76
C GLN A 13 -11.99 0.42 10.16
N PRO A 14 -11.41 -0.79 10.28
CA PRO A 14 -10.92 -1.28 11.55
C PRO A 14 -9.89 -0.28 12.08
N LYS A 15 -10.04 0.12 13.33
CA LYS A 15 -9.11 1.05 13.96
C LYS A 15 -7.77 0.35 14.14
N GLN A 16 -6.74 0.92 13.52
CA GLN A 16 -5.39 0.36 13.50
C GLN A 16 -4.41 1.42 14.00
N LYS A 17 -3.40 0.97 14.74
CA LYS A 17 -2.26 1.78 15.21
C LYS A 17 -0.97 1.27 14.58
N ARG A 18 0.00 2.17 14.40
CA ARG A 18 1.32 1.84 13.86
C ARG A 18 2.21 1.29 14.99
N CYS A 19 2.94 0.22 14.74
CA CYS A 19 3.87 -0.36 15.71
C CYS A 19 5.21 0.37 15.72
N ASP A 20 5.77 0.66 16.90
CA ASP A 20 7.07 1.33 17.03
C ASP A 20 8.27 0.43 16.62
N ARG A 21 8.17 -0.89 16.80
CA ARG A 21 9.26 -1.84 16.44
C ARG A 21 9.27 -2.16 14.95
N CYS A 22 8.17 -2.69 14.42
CA CYS A 22 8.10 -3.18 13.04
C CYS A 22 7.51 -2.19 12.04
N GLU A 23 6.94 -1.07 12.50
CA GLU A 23 6.33 -0.02 11.67
C GLU A 23 5.10 -0.43 10.86
N LEU A 24 4.62 -1.67 11.02
CA LEU A 24 3.38 -2.16 10.43
C LEU A 24 2.16 -1.71 11.26
N TYR A 25 1.02 -1.59 10.57
CA TYR A 25 -0.28 -1.33 11.19
C TYR A 25 -0.86 -2.61 11.77
N TYR A 26 -1.36 -2.53 13.00
CA TYR A 26 -2.07 -3.62 13.67
C TYR A 26 -3.29 -3.06 14.42
N SER A 27 -4.20 -3.94 14.81
CA SER A 27 -5.43 -3.56 15.54
C SER A 27 -5.10 -2.78 16.81
N GLU A 28 -5.79 -1.65 17.04
CA GLU A 28 -5.59 -0.88 18.27
C GLU A 28 -6.01 -1.65 19.52
N PHE A 29 -6.95 -2.59 19.37
CA PHE A 29 -7.52 -3.40 20.45
C PHE A 29 -6.57 -4.46 21.00
N LEU A 30 -5.42 -4.68 20.34
CA LEU A 30 -4.40 -5.60 20.81
C LEU A 30 -3.34 -4.85 21.61
N ASP A 31 -3.00 -5.40 22.77
CA ASP A 31 -1.92 -4.89 23.64
C ASP A 31 -0.54 -5.08 23.03
N LYS A 32 -0.38 -6.12 22.20
CA LYS A 32 0.90 -6.49 21.58
C LYS A 32 0.76 -6.55 20.06
N CYS A 33 1.84 -6.20 19.37
CA CYS A 33 1.87 -6.26 17.91
C CYS A 33 1.95 -7.71 17.41
N THR A 34 0.92 -8.16 16.69
CA THR A 34 0.81 -9.51 16.11
C THR A 34 1.90 -9.90 15.12
N HIS A 35 2.68 -8.93 14.64
CA HIS A 35 3.73 -9.17 13.63
C HIS A 35 5.11 -9.31 14.24
N CYS A 36 5.37 -8.73 15.41
CA CYS A 36 6.73 -8.62 15.95
C CYS A 36 6.85 -8.81 17.46
N SER A 37 5.76 -9.00 18.20
CA SER A 37 5.80 -9.21 19.66
C SER A 37 6.70 -10.36 20.06
N ASP A 38 6.67 -11.44 19.28
CA ASP A 38 7.37 -12.70 19.57
C ASP A 38 8.64 -12.88 18.72
N LEU A 39 9.05 -11.85 17.99
CA LEU A 39 10.24 -11.89 17.13
C LEU A 39 11.46 -11.30 17.83
N ASN A 40 12.57 -12.04 17.73
CA ASN A 40 13.90 -11.55 18.08
C ASN A 40 14.42 -10.58 16.99
N GLU A 41 15.44 -9.78 17.30
CA GLU A 41 15.96 -8.71 16.41
C GLU A 41 16.35 -9.21 15.00
N ALA A 42 16.98 -10.38 14.90
CA ALA A 42 17.33 -10.97 13.61
C ALA A 42 16.10 -11.31 12.75
N GLN A 43 15.04 -11.83 13.39
CA GLN A 43 13.77 -12.14 12.69
C GLN A 43 13.02 -10.86 12.32
N LEU A 44 13.10 -9.81 13.15
CA LEU A 44 12.53 -8.50 12.87
C LEU A 44 13.14 -7.88 11.61
N LEU A 45 14.47 -7.97 11.46
CA LEU A 45 15.17 -7.48 10.26
C LEU A 45 14.74 -8.22 9.00
N MET A 46 14.60 -9.55 9.07
CA MET A 46 14.08 -10.34 7.95
C MET A 46 12.64 -9.97 7.58
N LEU A 47 11.77 -9.76 8.58
CA LEU A 47 10.39 -9.32 8.36
C LEU A 47 10.36 -7.98 7.62
N LYS A 48 11.15 -7.00 8.08
CA LYS A 48 11.26 -5.67 7.45
C LYS A 48 11.78 -5.76 6.02
N ALA A 49 12.83 -6.56 5.79
CA ALA A 49 13.41 -6.74 4.45
C ALA A 49 12.37 -7.34 3.47
N LYS A 50 11.66 -8.39 3.89
CA LYS A 50 10.60 -9.02 3.09
C LYS A 50 9.45 -8.05 2.79
N HIS A 51 9.08 -7.23 3.78
CA HIS A 51 8.04 -6.21 3.60
C HIS A 51 8.47 -5.12 2.61
N GLN A 52 9.71 -4.65 2.69
CA GLN A 52 10.24 -3.69 1.71
C GLN A 52 10.32 -4.28 0.30
N GLU A 53 10.66 -5.56 0.18
CA GLU A 53 10.69 -6.22 -1.12
C GLU A 53 9.31 -6.30 -1.77
N SER A 54 8.26 -6.65 -1.01
CA SER A 54 6.90 -6.69 -1.53
C SER A 54 6.40 -5.30 -1.96
N LEU A 55 6.74 -4.24 -1.21
CA LEU A 55 6.44 -2.86 -1.60
C LEU A 55 7.14 -2.48 -2.92
N LYS A 56 8.42 -2.87 -3.09
CA LYS A 56 9.16 -2.63 -4.33
C LYS A 56 8.57 -3.39 -5.52
N GLN A 57 8.10 -4.61 -5.33
CA GLN A 57 7.44 -5.39 -6.38
C GLN A 57 6.14 -4.73 -6.84
N ASN A 58 5.31 -4.26 -5.89
CA ASN A 58 4.07 -3.54 -6.22
C ASN A 58 4.33 -2.20 -6.93
N ALA A 59 5.41 -1.49 -6.58
CA ALA A 59 5.80 -0.25 -7.27
C ALA A 59 6.13 -0.48 -8.76
N LYS A 60 6.68 -1.66 -9.12
CA LYS A 60 6.94 -2.00 -10.53
C LYS A 60 5.65 -2.10 -11.34
N LEU A 61 4.60 -2.70 -10.78
CA LEU A 61 3.29 -2.79 -11.44
C LEU A 61 2.72 -1.40 -11.75
N GLY A 62 2.78 -0.47 -10.79
CA GLY A 62 2.33 0.91 -10.99
C GLY A 62 3.08 1.62 -12.13
N LYS A 63 4.39 1.41 -12.25
CA LYS A 63 5.20 1.96 -13.34
C LYS A 63 4.76 1.45 -14.72
N TYR A 64 4.50 0.15 -14.86
CA TYR A 64 4.04 -0.42 -16.13
C TYR A 64 2.66 0.09 -16.54
N LEU A 65 1.72 0.18 -15.59
CA LEU A 65 0.39 0.74 -15.84
C LEU A 65 0.45 2.20 -16.27
N PHE A 66 1.33 3.00 -15.65
CA PHE A 66 1.52 4.39 -16.03
C PHE A 66 2.07 4.51 -17.46
N ILE A 67 3.06 3.70 -17.84
CA ILE A 67 3.60 3.69 -19.21
C ILE A 67 2.50 3.31 -20.21
N ALA A 68 1.71 2.28 -19.92
CA ALA A 68 0.60 1.87 -20.78
C ALA A 68 -0.44 3.01 -20.95
N ALA A 69 -0.79 3.70 -19.85
CA ALA A 69 -1.70 4.84 -19.89
C ALA A 69 -1.15 6.00 -20.75
N VAL A 70 0.14 6.30 -20.66
CA VAL A 70 0.79 7.33 -21.48
C VAL A 70 0.74 6.94 -22.97
N VAL A 71 1.06 5.69 -23.32
CA VAL A 71 1.01 5.21 -24.71
C VAL A 71 -0.40 5.35 -25.28
N ILE A 72 -1.42 4.90 -24.55
CA ILE A 72 -2.83 5.04 -24.97
C ILE A 72 -3.20 6.52 -25.12
N GLY A 73 -2.81 7.37 -24.17
CA GLY A 73 -3.07 8.80 -24.22
C GLY A 73 -2.45 9.46 -25.45
N VAL A 74 -1.21 9.11 -25.80
CA VAL A 74 -0.53 9.62 -27.00
C VAL A 74 -1.23 9.15 -28.27
N LEU A 75 -1.59 7.87 -28.36
CA LEU A 75 -2.31 7.32 -29.53
C LEU A 75 -3.63 8.05 -29.75
N LEU A 76 -4.43 8.23 -28.70
CA LEU A 76 -5.70 8.96 -28.77
C LEU A 76 -5.50 10.42 -29.14
N PHE A 77 -4.46 11.07 -28.62
CA PHE A 77 -4.15 12.46 -28.92
C PHE A 77 -3.77 12.64 -30.40
N VAL A 78 -2.94 11.75 -30.94
CA VAL A 78 -2.58 11.75 -32.37
C VAL A 78 -3.82 11.50 -33.23
N SER A 79 -4.70 10.56 -32.85
CA SER A 79 -5.97 10.32 -33.57
C SER A 79 -6.94 11.50 -33.53
N PHE A 80 -6.82 12.40 -32.56
CA PHE A 80 -7.65 13.61 -32.48
C PHE A 80 -7.07 14.79 -33.28
N LEU A 81 -5.76 14.80 -33.50
CA LEU A 81 -5.06 15.85 -34.26
C LEU A 81 -5.04 15.59 -35.77
N TRP A 82 -5.34 14.37 -36.20
CA TRP A 82 -5.42 13.95 -37.59
C TRP A 82 -6.87 13.92 -38.06
#